data_AF-A0A4W5MJ43-F1
#
_entry.id   AF-A0A4W5MJ43-F1
#
_cell.length_a   1.000
_cell.length_b   1.000
_cell.length_c   1.000
_cell.angle_alpha   90.00
_cell.angle_beta   90.00
_cell.angle_gamma   90.00
#
_symmetry.space_group_name_H-M   'P 1'
#
loop_
_entity.id
_entity.type
_entity.pdbx_description
1 polymer ?
#
loop_
_entity_poly.entity_id
_entity_poly.type
_entity_poly.pdbx_seq_one_letter_code
_entity_poly.pdbx_strand_id
1 'polypeptide(L)'
;MGEMAELTEKFISFTMTQLNELLEDDEKLNDIVKEMDEMREVQQVKELTLGSNISLAEQNLQLQPRLDLQKNRLTSRYRHLQELYDNYQLRKSTLDPGSENSSLDILLALLQAEGAKIEEETENMADSFLDGELPLDCFIDDYQRRRHLAHLRRVKIDKLRELVLKGLTRPPQIPSQPSRPQNLPSTNGALSTRAAPSPSPQHSGLPYPVAPPYPVAPYPPMPFPSCPYMPQPYLQPPQATTISPSPHLPPRTGFIMQ
;
A
#
# COMPACT_ATOMS: atom_id res chain seq x y z
N MET A 1 40.53 -41.91 25.23
CA MET A 1 41.60 -42.93 25.48
C MET A 1 41.25 -43.91 26.59
N GLY A 2 40.36 -43.56 27.53
CA GLY A 2 39.77 -44.51 28.48
C GLY A 2 38.65 -45.38 27.89
N GLU A 3 38.04 -44.94 26.79
CA GLU A 3 36.85 -45.56 26.15
C GLU A 3 37.12 -46.96 25.58
N MET A 4 38.17 -47.10 24.77
CA MET A 4 38.60 -48.41 24.28
C MET A 4 39.10 -49.31 25.42
N ALA A 5 39.50 -48.76 26.57
CA ALA A 5 40.02 -49.54 27.68
C ALA A 5 38.90 -50.34 28.38
N GLU A 6 37.69 -49.79 28.48
CA GLU A 6 36.54 -50.45 29.11
C GLU A 6 36.03 -51.64 28.28
N LEU A 7 35.95 -51.47 26.96
CA LEU A 7 35.66 -52.56 26.01
C LEU A 7 36.77 -53.63 26.03
N THR A 8 38.03 -53.19 26.09
CA THR A 8 39.18 -54.10 26.13
C THR A 8 39.23 -54.88 27.44
N GLU A 9 38.92 -54.27 28.59
CA GLU A 9 38.78 -54.98 29.87
C GLU A 9 37.64 -56.00 29.84
N LYS A 10 36.49 -55.65 29.25
CA LYS A 10 35.36 -56.58 29.09
C LYS A 10 35.76 -57.79 28.22
N PHE A 11 36.49 -57.58 27.11
CA PHE A 11 36.97 -58.67 26.25
C PHE A 11 38.10 -59.50 26.86
N ILE A 12 38.98 -58.92 27.68
CA ILE A 12 40.04 -59.67 28.39
C ILE A 12 39.44 -60.66 29.40
N SER A 13 38.23 -60.39 29.92
CA SER A 13 37.55 -61.28 30.87
C SER A 13 36.88 -62.52 30.25
N PHE A 14 36.80 -62.60 28.92
CA PHE A 14 36.15 -63.72 28.23
C PHE A 14 37.10 -64.88 27.92
N THR A 15 36.54 -66.09 27.87
CA THR A 15 37.27 -67.29 27.44
C THR A 15 37.35 -67.39 25.92
N MET A 16 38.36 -68.10 25.39
CA MET A 16 38.59 -68.23 23.93
C MET A 16 37.36 -68.77 23.17
N THR A 17 36.57 -69.65 23.79
CA THR A 17 35.32 -70.16 23.23
C THR A 17 34.23 -69.09 23.14
N GLN A 18 34.13 -68.20 24.13
CA GLN A 18 33.18 -67.07 24.13
C GLN A 18 33.59 -65.98 23.14
N LEU A 19 34.89 -65.73 22.98
CA LEU A 19 35.42 -64.82 21.95
C LEU A 19 35.16 -65.32 20.53
N ASN A 20 35.35 -66.62 20.27
CA ASN A 20 34.99 -67.21 18.97
C ASN A 20 33.48 -67.17 18.73
N GLU A 21 32.67 -67.44 19.76
CA GLU A 21 31.20 -67.32 19.66
C GLU A 21 30.77 -65.88 19.35
N LEU A 22 31.44 -64.88 19.94
CA LEU A 22 31.18 -63.47 19.66
C LEU A 22 31.63 -63.03 18.26
N LEU A 23 32.65 -63.67 17.70
CA LEU A 23 33.12 -63.42 16.34
C LEU A 23 32.17 -63.98 15.27
N GLU A 24 31.45 -65.05 15.61
CA GLU A 24 30.50 -65.74 14.73
C GLU A 24 29.06 -65.21 14.88
N ASP A 25 28.79 -64.36 15.89
CA ASP A 25 27.45 -63.84 16.22
C ASP A 25 27.46 -62.30 16.38
N ASP A 26 27.17 -61.61 15.28
CA ASP A 26 27.11 -60.14 15.21
C ASP A 26 26.02 -59.53 16.11
N GLU A 27 24.98 -60.28 16.49
CA GLU A 27 23.94 -59.76 17.39
C GLU A 27 24.48 -59.62 18.81
N LYS A 28 25.22 -60.60 19.30
CA LYS A 28 25.89 -60.53 20.62
C LYS A 28 26.91 -59.41 20.68
N LEU A 29 27.66 -59.20 19.59
CA LEU A 29 28.60 -58.08 19.50
C LEU A 29 27.87 -56.74 19.56
N ASN A 30 26.75 -56.59 18.83
CA ASN A 30 25.93 -55.39 18.87
C ASN A 30 25.33 -55.13 20.26
N ASP A 31 24.94 -56.17 20.99
CA ASP A 31 24.39 -56.01 22.33
C ASP A 31 25.44 -55.54 23.33
N ILE A 32 26.69 -56.01 23.22
CA ILE A 32 27.81 -55.47 24.00
C ILE A 32 28.04 -53.99 23.71
N VAL A 33 27.92 -53.57 22.44
CA VAL A 33 28.08 -52.16 22.03
C VAL A 33 26.91 -51.30 22.52
N LYS A 34 25.67 -51.79 22.48
CA LYS A 34 24.50 -51.09 23.05
C LYS A 34 24.60 -50.92 24.56
N GLU A 35 25.22 -51.86 25.24
CA GLU A 35 25.45 -51.79 26.68
C GLU A 35 26.55 -50.79 27.07
N MET A 36 27.40 -50.36 26.14
CA MET A 36 28.45 -49.38 26.41
C MET A 36 27.86 -48.07 26.91
N ASP A 37 28.53 -47.45 27.88
CA ASP A 37 28.07 -46.21 28.48
C ASP A 37 28.00 -45.06 27.44
N GLU A 38 28.90 -45.05 26.46
CA GLU A 38 28.90 -44.10 25.34
C GLU A 38 27.65 -44.25 24.45
N MET A 39 27.29 -45.49 24.07
CA MET A 39 26.10 -45.73 23.27
C MET A 39 24.82 -45.40 24.06
N ARG A 40 24.82 -45.68 25.36
CA ARG A 40 23.73 -45.31 26.26
C ARG A 40 23.60 -43.79 26.42
N GLU A 41 24.71 -43.07 26.55
CA GLU A 41 24.73 -41.60 26.63
C GLU A 41 24.22 -40.99 25.32
N VAL A 42 24.71 -41.45 24.17
CA VAL A 42 24.23 -40.97 22.86
C VAL A 42 22.73 -41.24 22.68
N GLN A 43 22.25 -42.42 23.09
CA GLN A 43 20.84 -42.77 23.03
C GLN A 43 20.01 -41.88 23.98
N GLN A 44 20.51 -41.57 25.18
CA GLN A 44 19.86 -40.67 26.12
C GLN A 44 19.80 -39.22 25.59
N VAL A 45 20.90 -38.72 25.01
CA VAL A 45 20.96 -37.39 24.38
C VAL A 45 20.01 -37.31 23.20
N LYS A 46 19.93 -38.37 22.38
CA LYS A 46 18.97 -38.49 21.27
C LYS A 46 17.54 -38.40 21.78
N GLU A 47 17.18 -39.16 22.82
CA GLU A 47 15.84 -39.15 23.40
C GLU A 47 15.46 -37.78 23.98
N LEU A 48 16.37 -37.15 24.73
CA LEU A 48 16.20 -35.79 25.24
C LEU A 48 16.00 -34.78 24.11
N THR A 49 16.82 -34.87 23.05
CA THR A 49 16.75 -33.96 21.91
C THR A 49 15.47 -34.15 21.13
N LEU A 50 15.05 -35.40 20.90
CA LEU A 50 13.78 -35.72 20.25
C LEU A 50 12.59 -35.21 21.09
N GLY A 51 12.59 -35.43 22.39
CA GLY A 51 11.54 -34.92 23.29
C GLY A 51 11.46 -33.39 23.25
N SER A 52 12.60 -32.70 23.26
CA SER A 52 12.68 -31.25 23.13
C SER A 52 12.16 -30.76 21.77
N ASN A 53 12.57 -31.42 20.68
CA ASN A 53 12.12 -31.07 19.33
C ASN A 53 10.61 -31.29 19.15
N ILE A 54 10.07 -32.40 19.65
CA ILE A 54 8.64 -32.70 19.63
C ILE A 54 7.87 -31.64 20.42
N SER A 55 8.31 -31.32 21.64
CA SER A 55 7.68 -30.28 22.47
C SER A 55 7.64 -28.92 21.77
N LEU A 56 8.75 -28.53 21.12
CA LEU A 56 8.80 -27.30 20.34
C LEU A 56 7.89 -27.35 19.10
N ALA A 57 7.84 -28.47 18.40
CA ALA A 57 6.95 -28.66 17.26
C ALA A 57 5.47 -28.56 17.68
N GLU A 58 5.10 -29.18 18.80
CA GLU A 58 3.76 -29.09 19.37
C GLU A 58 3.42 -27.65 19.79
N GLN A 59 4.33 -26.94 20.45
CA GLN A 59 4.12 -25.54 20.81
C GLN A 59 3.94 -24.66 19.56
N ASN A 60 4.75 -24.86 18.51
CA ASN A 60 4.61 -24.14 17.25
C ASN A 60 3.25 -24.42 16.58
N LEU A 61 2.80 -25.68 16.56
CA LEU A 61 1.49 -26.08 16.06
C LEU A 61 0.35 -25.41 16.85
N GLN A 62 0.48 -25.27 18.17
CA GLN A 62 -0.51 -24.57 19.00
C GLN A 62 -0.58 -23.06 18.73
N LEU A 63 0.52 -22.44 18.30
CA LEU A 63 0.56 -21.01 17.96
C LEU A 63 -0.05 -20.70 16.59
N GLN A 64 0.01 -21.64 15.66
CA GLN A 64 -0.52 -21.50 14.30
C GLN A 64 -1.99 -21.00 14.23
N PRO A 65 -2.98 -21.57 14.95
CA PRO A 65 -4.36 -21.10 14.86
C PRO A 65 -4.53 -19.65 15.33
N ARG A 66 -3.75 -19.22 16.33
CA ARG A 66 -3.77 -17.83 16.81
C ARG A 66 -3.20 -16.88 15.77
N LEU A 67 -2.09 -17.26 15.12
CA LEU A 67 -1.50 -16.48 14.03
C LEU A 67 -2.44 -16.38 12.84
N ASP A 68 -3.06 -17.48 12.44
CA ASP A 68 -4.01 -17.52 11.33
C ASP A 68 -5.23 -16.64 11.62
N LEU A 69 -5.77 -16.68 12.85
CA LEU A 69 -6.86 -15.80 13.26
C LEU A 69 -6.45 -14.32 13.19
N GLN A 70 -5.27 -13.96 13.69
CA GLN A 70 -4.78 -12.58 13.64
C GLN A 70 -4.53 -12.12 12.20
N LYS A 71 -3.93 -12.96 11.37
CA LYS A 71 -3.72 -12.71 9.94
C LYS A 71 -5.06 -12.49 9.23
N ASN A 72 -6.04 -13.35 9.44
CA ASN A 72 -7.38 -13.21 8.85
C ASN A 72 -8.08 -11.91 9.30
N ARG A 73 -7.98 -11.56 10.60
CA ARG A 73 -8.52 -10.29 11.11
C ARG A 73 -7.85 -9.09 10.46
N LEU A 74 -6.53 -9.13 10.30
CA LEU A 74 -5.76 -8.07 9.66
C LEU A 74 -6.16 -7.92 8.19
N THR A 75 -6.18 -9.02 7.43
CA THR A 75 -6.62 -9.04 6.02
C THR A 75 -8.04 -8.53 5.86
N SER A 76 -8.96 -8.90 6.76
CA SER A 76 -10.33 -8.40 6.74
C SER A 76 -10.40 -6.88 6.96
N ARG A 77 -9.59 -6.33 7.87
CA ARG A 77 -9.53 -4.87 8.10
C ARG A 77 -8.96 -4.14 6.91
N TYR A 78 -7.89 -4.67 6.29
CA TYR A 78 -7.34 -4.08 5.07
C TYR A 78 -8.35 -4.10 3.92
N ARG A 79 -9.09 -5.19 3.74
CA ARG A 79 -10.16 -5.26 2.71
C ARG A 79 -11.25 -4.22 2.98
N HIS A 80 -11.69 -4.09 4.23
CA HIS A 80 -12.70 -3.10 4.57
C HIS A 80 -12.21 -1.66 4.38
N LEU A 81 -10.95 -1.39 4.73
CA LEU A 81 -10.33 -0.09 4.45
C LEU A 81 -10.26 0.20 2.95
N GLN A 82 -9.91 -0.80 2.14
CA GLN A 82 -9.89 -0.69 0.68
C GLN A 82 -11.29 -0.34 0.15
N GLU A 83 -12.33 -1.06 0.60
CA GLU A 83 -13.72 -0.77 0.22
C GLU A 83 -14.12 0.67 0.60
N LEU A 84 -13.77 1.13 1.80
CA LEU A 84 -14.03 2.51 2.23
C LEU A 84 -13.28 3.54 1.37
N TYR A 85 -12.04 3.24 1.02
CA TYR A 85 -11.23 4.10 0.17
C TYR A 85 -11.81 4.19 -1.25
N ASP A 86 -12.22 3.07 -1.84
CA ASP A 86 -12.84 3.02 -3.16
C ASP A 86 -14.17 3.78 -3.18
N ASN A 87 -15.00 3.60 -2.14
CA ASN A 87 -16.24 4.37 -1.96
C ASN A 87 -15.95 5.87 -1.82
N TYR A 88 -14.94 6.24 -1.04
CA TYR A 88 -14.52 7.64 -0.90
C TYR A 88 -14.08 8.22 -2.24
N GLN A 89 -13.26 7.50 -3.01
CA GLN A 89 -12.80 7.95 -4.33
C GLN A 89 -13.96 8.14 -5.31
N LEU A 90 -14.93 7.22 -5.33
CA LEU A 90 -16.14 7.34 -6.14
C LEU A 90 -16.98 8.55 -5.73
N ARG A 91 -17.11 8.80 -4.43
CA ARG A 91 -17.85 9.96 -3.92
C ARG A 91 -17.11 11.27 -4.18
N LYS A 92 -15.79 11.24 -4.15
CA LYS A 92 -14.93 12.38 -4.47
C LYS A 92 -15.02 12.73 -5.96
N SER A 93 -15.00 11.74 -6.86
CA SER A 93 -15.12 12.01 -8.30
C SER A 93 -16.49 12.56 -8.69
N THR A 94 -17.55 12.17 -7.99
CA THR A 94 -18.90 12.73 -8.19
C THR A 94 -19.07 14.13 -7.58
N LEU A 95 -18.34 14.47 -6.53
CA LEU A 95 -18.32 15.80 -5.93
C LEU A 95 -17.23 16.72 -6.49
N ASP A 96 -16.48 16.28 -7.50
CA ASP A 96 -15.38 17.07 -8.04
C ASP A 96 -15.93 18.45 -8.47
N PRO A 97 -15.49 19.57 -7.86
CA PRO A 97 -15.95 20.90 -8.23
C PRO A 97 -15.66 21.24 -9.70
N GLY A 98 -14.75 20.50 -10.34
CA GLY A 98 -14.58 20.55 -11.80
C GLY A 98 -15.86 20.15 -12.57
N SER A 99 -16.71 19.29 -12.03
CA SER A 99 -17.97 18.88 -12.66
C SER A 99 -19.00 20.02 -12.70
N GLU A 100 -19.09 20.84 -11.65
CA GLU A 100 -20.03 21.97 -11.63
C GLU A 100 -19.55 23.10 -12.53
N ASN A 101 -18.25 23.41 -12.49
CA ASN A 101 -17.63 24.40 -13.38
C ASN A 101 -17.72 23.97 -14.85
N SER A 102 -17.41 22.71 -15.18
CA SER A 102 -17.53 22.20 -16.55
C SER A 102 -18.99 22.19 -17.05
N SER A 103 -19.95 21.88 -16.18
CA SER A 103 -21.38 22.02 -16.52
C SER A 103 -21.75 23.47 -16.85
N LEU A 104 -21.19 24.45 -16.13
CA LEU A 104 -21.43 25.86 -16.35
C LEU A 104 -20.77 26.36 -17.65
N ASP A 105 -19.56 25.88 -17.95
CA ASP A 105 -18.85 26.14 -19.20
C ASP A 105 -19.62 25.62 -20.42
N ILE A 106 -20.16 24.40 -20.34
CA ILE A 106 -21.00 23.83 -21.41
C ILE A 106 -22.25 24.69 -21.62
N LEU A 107 -22.93 25.08 -20.54
CA LEU A 107 -24.10 25.95 -20.63
C LEU A 107 -23.77 27.30 -21.26
N LEU A 108 -22.62 27.90 -20.91
CA LEU A 108 -22.16 29.16 -21.50
C LEU A 108 -21.92 29.03 -23.00
N ALA A 109 -21.24 27.97 -23.42
CA ALA A 109 -20.98 27.71 -24.84
C ALA A 109 -22.28 27.50 -25.63
N LEU A 110 -23.23 26.73 -25.09
CA LEU A 110 -24.55 26.53 -25.72
C LEU A 110 -25.33 27.84 -25.82
N LEU A 111 -25.33 28.65 -24.77
CA LEU A 111 -26.02 29.93 -24.76
C LEU A 111 -25.37 30.93 -25.73
N GLN A 112 -24.05 30.90 -25.90
CA GLN A 112 -23.33 31.69 -26.90
C GLN A 112 -23.70 31.28 -28.31
N ALA A 113 -23.75 29.98 -28.62
CA ALA A 113 -24.16 29.49 -29.94
C ALA A 113 -25.61 29.91 -30.27
N GLU A 114 -26.52 29.73 -29.32
CA GLU A 114 -27.90 30.19 -29.44
C GLU A 114 -28.03 31.72 -29.47
N GLY A 115 -27.14 32.44 -28.81
CA GLY A 115 -27.03 33.90 -28.87
C GLY A 115 -26.61 34.40 -30.24
N ALA A 116 -25.58 33.78 -30.83
CA ALA A 116 -25.12 34.09 -32.18
C ALA A 116 -26.21 33.78 -33.22
N LYS A 117 -26.89 32.63 -33.08
CA LYS A 117 -27.99 32.24 -33.97
C LYS A 117 -29.12 33.28 -33.99
N ILE A 118 -29.57 33.77 -32.84
CA ILE A 118 -30.65 34.78 -32.82
C ILE A 118 -30.16 36.15 -33.33
N GLU A 119 -28.87 36.48 -33.18
CA GLU A 119 -28.29 37.70 -33.73
C GLU A 119 -28.27 37.65 -35.27
N GLU A 120 -27.84 36.52 -35.84
CA GLU A 120 -27.90 36.24 -37.29
C GLU A 120 -29.35 36.23 -37.80
N GLU A 121 -30.29 35.60 -37.09
CA GLU A 121 -31.72 35.63 -37.47
C GLU A 121 -32.27 37.06 -37.51
N THR A 122 -31.86 37.93 -36.59
CA THR A 122 -32.28 39.34 -36.61
C THR A 122 -31.64 40.12 -37.76
N GLU A 123 -30.40 39.80 -38.13
CA GLU A 123 -29.71 40.40 -39.28
C GLU A 123 -30.37 39.97 -40.60
N ASN A 124 -30.61 38.67 -40.80
CA ASN A 124 -31.31 38.14 -41.96
C ASN A 124 -32.72 38.72 -42.12
N MET A 125 -33.43 38.95 -41.01
CA MET A 125 -34.74 39.62 -41.04
C MET A 125 -34.65 41.09 -41.47
N ALA A 126 -33.59 41.81 -41.05
CA ALA A 126 -33.36 43.18 -41.46
C ALA A 126 -33.04 43.25 -42.97
N ASP A 127 -32.20 42.36 -43.47
CA ASP A 127 -31.85 42.27 -44.89
C ASP A 127 -33.09 41.93 -45.74
N SER A 128 -33.87 40.93 -45.33
CA SER A 128 -35.12 40.55 -46.03
C SER A 128 -36.14 41.70 -46.09
N PHE A 129 -36.18 42.56 -45.08
CA PHE A 129 -37.03 43.75 -45.09
C PHE A 129 -36.49 44.82 -46.05
N LEU A 130 -35.18 45.04 -46.10
CA LEU A 130 -34.54 45.99 -47.02
C LEU A 130 -34.68 45.56 -48.48
N ASP A 131 -34.67 44.25 -48.74
CA ASP A 131 -34.88 43.67 -50.07
C ASP A 131 -36.36 43.67 -50.50
N GLY A 132 -37.29 43.98 -49.58
CA GLY A 132 -38.73 44.05 -49.86
C GLY A 132 -39.47 42.71 -49.79
N GLU A 133 -38.80 41.64 -49.34
CA GLU A 133 -39.36 40.30 -49.19
C GLU A 133 -40.27 40.18 -47.94
N LEU A 134 -40.16 41.12 -46.98
CA LEU A 134 -40.92 41.13 -45.73
C LEU A 134 -41.75 42.42 -45.58
N PRO A 135 -43.09 42.33 -45.42
CA PRO A 135 -43.94 43.50 -45.17
C PRO A 135 -43.66 44.18 -43.82
N LEU A 136 -43.84 45.50 -43.77
CA LEU A 136 -43.57 46.33 -42.57
C LEU A 136 -44.33 45.87 -41.33
N ASP A 137 -45.62 45.58 -41.45
CA ASP A 137 -46.46 45.18 -40.32
C ASP A 137 -45.99 43.86 -39.68
N CYS A 138 -45.48 42.92 -40.48
CA CYS A 138 -44.90 41.68 -39.99
C CYS A 138 -43.50 41.90 -39.39
N PHE A 139 -42.71 42.80 -39.97
CA PHE A 139 -41.35 43.08 -39.52
C PHE A 139 -41.31 43.69 -38.11
N ILE A 140 -42.14 44.70 -37.83
CA ILE A 140 -42.06 45.48 -36.58
C ILE A 140 -42.16 44.57 -35.34
N ASP A 141 -43.20 43.75 -35.26
CA ASP A 141 -43.47 42.94 -34.06
C ASP A 141 -42.46 41.80 -33.88
N ASP A 142 -42.14 41.09 -34.97
CA ASP A 142 -41.25 39.93 -34.90
C ASP A 142 -39.78 40.34 -34.74
N TYR A 143 -39.34 41.40 -35.42
CA TYR A 143 -37.98 41.93 -35.26
C TYR A 143 -37.76 42.45 -33.85
N GLN A 144 -38.67 43.26 -33.30
CA GLN A 144 -38.55 43.75 -31.93
C GLN A 144 -38.49 42.61 -30.91
N ARG A 145 -39.34 41.58 -31.07
CA ARG A 145 -39.34 40.40 -30.20
C ARG A 145 -38.02 39.65 -30.24
N ARG A 146 -37.49 39.36 -31.43
CA ARG A 146 -36.22 38.64 -31.61
C ARG A 146 -35.01 39.46 -31.18
N ARG A 147 -35.01 40.77 -31.48
CA ARG A 147 -33.94 41.69 -31.07
C ARG A 147 -33.89 41.85 -29.56
N HIS A 148 -35.04 41.95 -28.90
CA HIS A 148 -35.12 41.92 -27.44
C HIS A 148 -34.57 40.61 -26.87
N LEU A 149 -34.91 39.46 -27.46
CA LEU A 149 -34.37 38.16 -27.05
C LEU A 149 -32.84 38.09 -27.23
N ALA A 150 -32.30 38.59 -28.34
CA ALA A 150 -30.86 38.66 -28.59
C ALA A 150 -30.12 39.48 -27.51
N HIS A 151 -30.63 40.67 -27.18
CA HIS A 151 -30.07 41.50 -26.11
C HIS A 151 -30.16 40.81 -24.74
N LEU A 152 -31.29 40.16 -24.44
CA LEU A 152 -31.44 39.43 -23.19
C LEU A 152 -30.44 38.26 -23.09
N ARG A 153 -30.21 37.52 -24.18
CA ARG A 153 -29.20 36.46 -24.24
C ARG A 153 -27.79 37.03 -24.07
N ARG A 154 -27.45 38.16 -24.70
CA ARG A 154 -26.16 38.87 -24.52
C ARG A 154 -25.86 39.15 -23.04
N VAL A 155 -26.81 39.76 -22.33
CA VAL A 155 -26.66 40.08 -20.90
C VAL A 155 -26.53 38.79 -20.05
N LYS A 156 -27.29 37.75 -20.37
CA LYS A 156 -27.18 36.45 -19.68
C LYS A 156 -25.83 35.77 -19.91
N ILE A 157 -25.27 35.85 -21.11
CA ILE A 157 -23.93 35.34 -21.45
C ILE A 157 -22.88 36.07 -20.61
N ASP A 158 -22.93 37.40 -20.56
CA ASP A 158 -21.97 38.20 -19.78
C ASP A 158 -22.04 37.84 -18.29
N LYS A 159 -23.27 37.68 -17.77
CA LYS A 159 -23.46 37.32 -16.36
C LYS A 159 -22.98 35.90 -16.05
N LEU A 160 -23.26 34.95 -16.93
CA LEU A 160 -22.84 33.57 -16.78
C LEU A 160 -21.32 33.44 -16.87
N ARG A 161 -20.67 34.19 -17.77
CA ARG A 161 -19.21 34.29 -17.88
C ARG A 161 -18.57 34.81 -16.59
N GLU A 162 -19.17 35.81 -15.94
CA GLU A 162 -18.72 36.30 -14.63
C GLU A 162 -18.83 35.20 -13.55
N LEU A 163 -19.91 34.42 -13.55
CA LEU A 163 -20.13 33.33 -12.59
C LEU A 163 -19.13 32.18 -12.79
N VAL A 164 -18.85 31.79 -14.03
CA VAL A 164 -17.80 30.81 -14.37
C VAL A 164 -16.45 31.25 -13.83
N LEU A 165 -16.05 32.50 -14.09
CA LEU A 165 -14.76 33.05 -13.66
C LEU A 165 -14.66 33.14 -12.12
N LYS A 166 -15.78 33.45 -11.45
CA LYS A 166 -15.87 33.47 -9.98
C LYS A 166 -15.87 32.06 -9.37
N GLY A 167 -16.47 31.06 -10.04
CA GLY A 167 -16.42 29.66 -9.62
C GLY A 167 -15.00 29.10 -9.57
N LEU A 168 -14.15 29.53 -10.52
CA LEU A 168 -12.72 29.19 -10.57
C LEU A 168 -11.89 29.82 -9.44
N THR A 169 -12.40 30.88 -8.79
CA THR A 169 -11.67 31.63 -7.75
C THR A 169 -12.21 31.38 -6.33
N ARG A 170 -13.13 30.44 -6.13
CA ARG A 170 -13.59 30.06 -4.79
C ARG A 170 -12.44 29.37 -4.04
N PRO A 171 -11.85 29.98 -2.99
CA PRO A 171 -10.85 29.30 -2.18
C PRO A 171 -11.53 28.12 -1.46
N PRO A 172 -10.82 27.00 -1.22
CA PRO A 172 -11.37 25.93 -0.41
C PRO A 172 -11.69 26.51 0.97
N GLN A 173 -12.97 26.49 1.36
CA GLN A 173 -13.35 26.84 2.71
C GLN A 173 -12.84 25.75 3.65
N ILE A 174 -11.75 26.06 4.35
CA ILE A 174 -11.25 25.25 5.46
C ILE A 174 -12.37 25.27 6.53
N PRO A 175 -12.89 24.12 6.98
CA PRO A 175 -13.81 24.10 8.11
C PRO A 175 -13.07 24.64 9.33
N SER A 176 -13.57 25.73 9.89
CA SER A 176 -13.05 26.31 11.12
C SER A 176 -13.17 25.28 12.24
N GLN A 177 -12.04 24.79 12.76
CA GLN A 177 -12.05 24.00 13.99
C GLN A 177 -12.55 24.87 15.16
N PRO A 178 -13.42 24.35 16.04
CA PRO A 178 -13.81 25.08 17.23
C PRO A 178 -12.63 25.19 18.20
N SER A 179 -12.30 26.42 18.58
CA SER A 179 -11.21 26.75 19.51
C SER A 179 -11.43 26.09 20.87
N ARG A 180 -10.50 25.25 21.31
CA ARG A 180 -10.44 24.73 22.69
C ARG A 180 -9.82 25.81 23.59
N PRO A 181 -10.41 26.16 24.74
CA PRO A 181 -9.78 27.11 25.65
C PRO A 181 -8.61 26.43 26.38
N GLN A 182 -7.41 26.97 26.20
CA GLN A 182 -6.19 26.56 26.88
C GLN A 182 -6.02 27.43 28.13
N ASN A 183 -6.31 26.88 29.30
CA ASN A 183 -5.88 27.42 30.59
C ASN A 183 -4.57 26.75 30.99
N LEU A 184 -3.46 27.50 31.04
CA LEU A 184 -2.36 27.27 32.00
C LEU A 184 -1.46 28.54 32.06
N PRO A 185 -0.92 28.91 33.24
CA PRO A 185 -0.30 30.22 33.44
C PRO A 185 1.18 30.27 33.03
N SER A 186 1.58 31.50 32.71
CA SER A 186 2.90 31.96 32.30
C SER A 186 4.02 31.66 33.31
N THR A 187 5.17 31.28 32.77
CA THR A 187 6.47 31.52 33.42
C THR A 187 7.45 32.08 32.38
N ASN A 188 8.03 33.24 32.72
CA ASN A 188 8.93 34.04 31.91
C ASN A 188 10.33 33.42 31.77
N GLY A 189 10.98 33.69 30.62
CA GLY A 189 12.41 33.45 30.37
C GLY A 189 12.69 33.51 28.87
N ALA A 190 12.70 34.70 28.25
CA ALA A 190 13.86 35.58 28.04
C ALA A 190 14.75 35.18 26.83
N LEU A 191 15.06 36.22 26.05
CA LEU A 191 16.09 36.37 25.01
C LEU A 191 15.73 35.93 23.58
N SER A 192 15.30 36.91 22.77
CA SER A 192 15.44 36.87 21.31
C SER A 192 16.01 38.19 20.80
N THR A 193 17.22 38.11 20.28
CA THR A 193 17.93 39.17 19.56
C THR A 193 17.53 39.12 18.08
N ARG A 194 16.80 40.16 17.66
CA ARG A 194 16.86 40.88 16.36
C ARG A 194 17.67 40.26 15.21
N ALA A 195 17.02 40.06 14.04
CA ALA A 195 17.29 40.77 12.76
C ALA A 195 16.64 40.07 11.54
N ALA A 196 16.09 40.87 10.61
CA ALA A 196 15.59 40.52 9.27
C ALA A 196 16.70 40.75 8.19
N PRO A 197 16.46 40.70 6.86
CA PRO A 197 15.86 39.68 5.97
C PRO A 197 16.72 39.35 4.69
N SER A 198 16.21 38.41 3.85
CA SER A 198 16.44 38.20 2.38
C SER A 198 17.67 37.38 1.91
N PRO A 199 17.74 36.89 0.64
CA PRO A 199 16.72 36.43 -0.33
C PRO A 199 17.02 35.02 -0.94
N SER A 200 16.10 34.52 -1.77
CA SER A 200 16.15 33.23 -2.51
C SER A 200 17.33 33.07 -3.49
N PRO A 201 17.58 31.84 -3.97
CA PRO A 201 17.40 31.60 -5.39
C PRO A 201 16.65 30.30 -5.71
N GLN A 202 15.95 30.37 -6.85
CA GLN A 202 15.16 29.31 -7.48
C GLN A 202 16.07 28.19 -7.98
N HIS A 203 15.66 26.93 -7.82
CA HIS A 203 16.00 25.88 -8.80
C HIS A 203 14.86 24.87 -8.86
N SER A 204 14.48 24.59 -10.10
CA SER A 204 13.47 23.67 -10.59
C SER A 204 13.69 22.22 -10.17
N GLY A 205 12.62 21.49 -9.92
CA GLY A 205 12.64 20.03 -9.74
C GLY A 205 11.39 19.52 -9.04
N LEU A 206 10.53 18.81 -9.78
CA LEU A 206 9.38 18.07 -9.25
C LEU A 206 9.85 17.02 -8.23
N PRO A 207 9.23 16.87 -7.04
CA PRO A 207 9.46 15.71 -6.21
C PRO A 207 8.29 14.72 -6.32
N TYR A 208 8.60 13.53 -6.84
CA TYR A 208 7.86 12.32 -6.47
C TYR A 208 7.92 12.15 -4.94
N PRO A 209 6.85 11.69 -4.27
CA PRO A 209 6.92 11.41 -2.84
C PRO A 209 7.76 10.15 -2.60
N VAL A 210 8.99 10.37 -2.13
CA VAL A 210 9.81 9.35 -1.47
C VAL A 210 9.08 8.93 -0.19
N ALA A 211 8.83 7.62 -0.05
CA ALA A 211 8.29 7.05 1.17
C ALA A 211 9.25 7.29 2.35
N PRO A 212 8.76 7.62 3.56
CA PRO A 212 9.63 7.83 4.71
C PRO A 212 10.31 6.51 5.11
N PRO A 213 11.59 6.54 5.53
CA PRO A 213 12.27 5.36 6.02
C PRO A 213 11.66 4.95 7.37
N TYR A 214 11.25 3.69 7.48
CA TYR A 214 10.76 3.12 8.73
C TYR A 214 11.86 3.26 9.81
N PRO A 215 11.54 3.72 11.03
CA PRO A 215 12.47 3.65 12.14
C PRO A 215 12.65 2.18 12.54
N VAL A 216 13.86 1.67 12.38
CA VAL A 216 14.28 0.40 12.96
C VAL A 216 14.31 0.59 14.48
N ALA A 217 13.29 0.09 15.17
CA ALA A 217 13.31 0.01 16.62
C ALA A 217 14.35 -1.05 17.05
N PRO A 218 15.25 -0.75 18.01
CA PRO A 218 16.16 -1.75 18.56
C PRO A 218 15.35 -2.79 19.34
N TYR A 219 15.43 -4.06 18.96
CA TYR A 219 14.89 -5.15 19.77
C TYR A 219 15.65 -5.22 21.10
N PRO A 220 14.97 -5.37 22.26
CA PRO A 220 15.64 -5.64 23.52
C PRO A 220 16.27 -7.05 23.48
N PRO A 221 17.45 -7.25 24.08
CA PRO A 221 18.10 -8.55 24.09
C PRO A 221 17.32 -9.51 24.99
N MET A 222 16.89 -10.63 24.43
CA MET A 222 16.29 -11.72 25.20
C MET A 222 17.41 -12.46 25.97
N PRO A 223 17.25 -12.73 27.28
CA PRO A 223 18.21 -13.53 28.02
C PRO A 223 18.10 -14.99 27.61
N PHE A 224 19.08 -15.48 26.84
CA PHE A 224 19.24 -16.90 26.57
C PHE A 224 19.82 -17.59 27.82
N PRO A 225 19.24 -18.71 28.30
CA PRO A 225 19.94 -19.58 29.23
C PRO A 225 21.13 -20.21 28.50
N SER A 226 22.31 -20.06 29.08
CA SER A 226 23.56 -20.64 28.59
C SER A 226 23.49 -22.17 28.59
N CYS A 227 23.31 -22.78 27.42
CA CYS A 227 23.51 -24.21 27.22
C CYS A 227 24.98 -24.46 26.81
N PRO A 228 25.65 -25.49 27.36
CA PRO A 228 27.02 -25.82 26.99
C PRO A 228 27.12 -26.27 25.52
N TYR A 229 28.16 -25.78 24.87
CA TYR A 229 28.49 -25.98 23.46
C TYR A 229 28.66 -27.47 23.11
N MET A 230 27.77 -27.99 22.26
CA MET A 230 27.95 -29.27 21.57
C MET A 230 28.36 -28.99 20.11
N PRO A 231 29.38 -29.67 19.56
CA PRO A 231 29.85 -29.42 18.21
C PRO A 231 28.83 -29.97 17.20
N GLN A 232 28.28 -29.10 16.36
CA GLN A 232 27.37 -29.43 15.26
C GLN A 232 28.14 -30.14 14.12
N PRO A 233 27.73 -31.35 13.68
CA PRO A 233 28.22 -31.88 12.42
C PRO A 233 27.58 -31.07 11.27
N TYR A 234 28.44 -30.59 10.38
CA TYR A 234 28.10 -29.76 9.23
C TYR A 234 27.08 -30.44 8.31
N LEU A 235 25.81 -30.11 8.44
CA LEU A 235 24.81 -30.36 7.40
C LEU A 235 24.85 -29.19 6.41
N GLN A 236 25.46 -29.41 5.25
CA GLN A 236 25.38 -28.49 4.12
C GLN A 236 23.92 -28.28 3.70
N PRO A 237 23.49 -27.03 3.40
CA PRO A 237 22.19 -26.80 2.79
C PRO A 237 22.19 -27.33 1.33
N PRO A 238 21.09 -27.91 0.84
CA PRO A 238 21.00 -28.36 -0.54
C PRO A 238 21.13 -27.15 -1.48
N GLN A 239 22.00 -27.26 -2.47
CA GLN A 239 22.21 -26.23 -3.48
C GLN A 239 20.93 -26.06 -4.32
N ALA A 240 20.39 -24.84 -4.34
CA ALA A 240 19.34 -24.45 -5.26
C ALA A 240 19.92 -24.43 -6.68
N THR A 241 19.56 -25.42 -7.50
CA THR A 241 19.79 -25.39 -8.94
C THR A 241 18.84 -24.40 -9.58
N THR A 242 19.43 -23.36 -10.16
CA THR A 242 18.78 -22.44 -11.09
C THR A 242 18.31 -23.19 -12.35
N ILE A 243 17.09 -22.92 -12.81
CA ILE A 243 16.69 -22.56 -14.20
C ILE A 243 15.25 -23.06 -14.55
N SER A 244 14.46 -22.12 -15.09
CA SER A 244 13.22 -22.23 -15.91
C SER A 244 11.85 -21.96 -15.22
N PRO A 245 10.84 -21.43 -15.94
CA PRO A 245 10.51 -20.01 -15.87
C PRO A 245 9.05 -19.74 -15.43
N SER A 246 8.82 -18.61 -14.78
CA SER A 246 7.48 -18.10 -14.47
C SER A 246 6.77 -17.61 -15.73
N PRO A 247 5.42 -17.73 -15.84
CA PRO A 247 4.68 -17.32 -17.03
C PRO A 247 4.61 -15.78 -17.11
N HIS A 248 5.10 -15.22 -18.21
CA HIS A 248 4.96 -13.80 -18.52
C HIS A 248 3.50 -13.48 -18.89
N LEU A 249 2.93 -12.48 -18.22
CA LEU A 249 1.76 -11.74 -18.70
C LEU A 249 2.10 -11.02 -20.01
N PRO A 250 1.24 -11.04 -21.05
CA PRO A 250 1.54 -10.37 -22.31
C PRO A 250 1.34 -8.84 -22.19
N PRO A 251 2.16 -8.03 -22.88
CA PRO A 251 1.97 -6.59 -22.94
C PRO A 251 0.81 -6.22 -23.87
N ARG A 252 -0.01 -5.29 -23.40
CA ARG A 252 -1.14 -4.69 -24.12
C ARG A 252 -0.61 -3.80 -25.25
N THR A 253 -0.63 -4.27 -26.48
CA THR A 253 -0.31 -3.45 -27.66
C THR A 253 -1.54 -2.63 -28.06
N GLY A 254 -1.37 -1.30 -28.13
CA GLY A 254 -2.35 -0.40 -28.71
C GLY A 254 -2.43 -0.59 -30.22
N PHE A 255 -3.65 -0.50 -30.76
CA PHE A 255 -3.90 -0.38 -32.20
C PHE A 255 -4.33 1.05 -32.52
N ILE A 256 -3.58 1.67 -33.42
CA ILE A 256 -3.91 2.90 -34.14
C ILE A 256 -4.20 2.51 -35.59
N MET A 257 -5.32 3.05 -36.09
CA MET A 257 -5.72 3.35 -37.49
C MET A 257 -5.71 2.24 -38.56
N GLN A 258 -6.91 1.98 -39.09
CA GLN A 258 -7.29 2.47 -40.43
C GLN A 258 -8.67 3.14 -40.33
#